data_AF-A0A353P0A7-F1
#
_entry.id   AF-A0A353P0A7-F1
#
_cell.length_a   1.000
_cell.length_b   1.000
_cell.length_c   1.000
_cell.angle_alpha   90.00
_cell.angle_beta   90.00
_cell.angle_gamma   90.00
#
_symmetry.space_group_name_H-M   'P 1'
#
loop_
_entity.id
_entity.type
_entity.pdbx_description
1 polymer ?
#
loop_
_entity_poly.entity_id
_entity_poly.type
_entity_poly.pdbx_seq_one_letter_code
_entity_poly.pdbx_strand_id
1 'polypeptide(L)'
;MSKDIYTITLKEQCADTLLPSAIKVKILSEGGQIWIQPQGYGENCAMDGEGYPIGVEIWQGKLRLILFDDINSEDPQIIDLENAREACRLNND
;
A
#
# COMPACT_ATOMS: atom_id res chain seq x y z
N MET A 1 18.56 8.32 -7.49
CA MET A 1 17.53 8.53 -6.46
C MET A 1 17.88 7.64 -5.28
N SER A 2 17.70 8.10 -4.04
CA SER A 2 17.98 7.26 -2.87
C SER A 2 16.98 6.11 -2.78
N LYS A 3 17.43 5.00 -2.22
CA LYS A 3 16.60 3.86 -1.84
C LYS A 3 16.51 3.89 -0.32
N ASP A 4 15.32 4.12 0.19
CA ASP A 4 15.07 4.20 1.63
C ASP A 4 14.13 3.06 2.02
N ILE A 5 14.56 2.23 2.98
CA ILE A 5 13.76 1.12 3.50
C ILE A 5 13.49 1.38 4.98
N TYR A 6 12.21 1.43 5.32
CA TYR A 6 11.74 1.49 6.69
C TYR A 6 11.00 0.19 7.04
N THR A 7 11.04 -0.22 8.30
CA THR A 7 10.35 -1.43 8.75
C THR A 7 9.63 -1.14 10.05
N ILE A 8 8.38 -1.57 10.11
CA ILE A 8 7.48 -1.38 11.26
C ILE A 8 6.69 -2.65 11.51
N THR A 9 6.18 -2.82 12.73
CA THR A 9 5.20 -3.87 13.04
C THR A 9 3.83 -3.21 13.20
N LEU A 10 2.89 -3.54 12.32
CA LEU A 10 1.49 -3.19 12.51
C LEU A 10 0.89 -4.12 13.57
N LYS A 11 -0.04 -3.57 14.35
CA LYS A 11 -0.77 -4.29 15.39
C LYS A 11 -2.26 -4.09 15.17
N GLU A 12 -3.04 -5.05 15.60
CA GLU A 12 -4.50 -4.95 15.67
C GLU A 12 -4.92 -3.61 16.30
N GLN A 13 -5.88 -2.94 15.66
CA GLN A 13 -6.41 -1.63 16.09
C GLN A 13 -7.77 -1.76 16.78
N CYS A 14 -8.52 -2.84 16.50
CA CYS A 14 -9.80 -3.11 17.13
C CYS A 14 -9.60 -3.74 18.51
N ALA A 15 -10.00 -3.00 19.56
CA ALA A 15 -9.86 -3.42 20.96
C ALA A 15 -10.69 -4.64 21.33
N ASP A 16 -11.77 -4.91 20.59
CA ASP A 16 -12.70 -6.02 20.86
C ASP A 16 -12.26 -7.34 20.20
N THR A 17 -11.10 -7.36 19.53
CA THR A 17 -10.59 -8.55 18.85
C THR A 17 -10.07 -9.56 19.87
N LEU A 18 -10.62 -10.76 19.87
CA LEU A 18 -10.25 -11.84 20.79
C LEU A 18 -8.82 -12.36 20.59
N LEU A 19 -8.31 -12.28 19.35
CA LEU A 19 -6.96 -12.71 18.97
C LEU A 19 -6.25 -11.55 18.26
N PRO A 20 -5.50 -10.70 18.99
CA PRO A 20 -4.81 -9.58 18.38
C PRO A 20 -3.75 -10.09 17.40
N SER A 21 -3.82 -9.58 16.18
CA SER A 21 -2.85 -9.87 15.13
C SER A 21 -1.73 -8.84 15.12
N ALA A 22 -0.55 -9.25 14.65
CA ALA A 22 0.56 -8.34 14.38
C ALA A 22 1.32 -8.82 13.15
N ILE A 23 1.75 -7.89 12.31
CA ILE A 23 2.45 -8.18 11.06
C ILE A 23 3.61 -7.22 10.87
N LYS A 24 4.77 -7.76 10.50
CA LYS A 24 5.93 -6.95 10.11
C LYS A 24 5.71 -6.43 8.70
N VAL A 25 5.95 -5.14 8.50
CA VAL A 25 5.76 -4.45 7.23
C VAL A 25 7.05 -3.72 6.86
N LYS A 26 7.52 -3.91 5.62
CA LYS A 26 8.57 -3.09 5.02
C LYS A 26 7.92 -2.02 4.15
N ILE A 27 8.44 -0.81 4.21
CA ILE A 27 8.07 0.31 3.35
C ILE A 27 9.32 0.70 2.58
N LEU A 28 9.24 0.60 1.26
CA LEU A 28 10.31 0.92 0.32
C LEU A 28 9.96 2.21 -0.41
N SER A 29 10.83 3.22 -0.33
CA SER A 29 10.78 4.41 -1.17
C SER A 29 11.90 4.33 -2.19
N GLU A 30 11.55 4.17 -3.47
CA GLU A 30 12.50 4.03 -4.57
C GLU A 30 11.89 4.58 -5.86
N GLY A 31 12.68 5.28 -6.67
CA GLY A 31 12.24 5.73 -7.99
C GLY A 31 11.09 6.75 -8.00
N GLY A 32 10.80 7.42 -6.88
CA GLY A 32 9.65 8.32 -6.74
C GLY A 32 8.33 7.59 -6.42
N GLN A 33 8.42 6.32 -6.03
CA GLN A 33 7.29 5.48 -5.65
C GLN A 33 7.47 4.99 -4.22
N ILE A 34 6.35 4.69 -3.57
CA ILE A 34 6.33 4.03 -2.26
C ILE A 34 5.69 2.66 -2.43
N TRP A 35 6.35 1.63 -1.94
CA TRP A 35 5.89 0.25 -1.95
C TRP A 35 5.80 -0.29 -0.54
N ILE A 36 4.75 -1.03 -0.22
CA ILE A 36 4.49 -1.56 1.11
C ILE A 36 4.39 -3.10 1.00
N GLN A 37 5.24 -3.79 1.76
CA GLN A 37 5.32 -5.24 1.84
C GLN A 37 4.96 -5.71 3.26
N PRO A 38 3.74 -6.20 3.50
CA PRO A 38 3.41 -6.97 4.68
C PRO A 38 4.01 -8.38 4.60
N GLN A 39 4.60 -8.87 5.69
CA GLN A 39 5.23 -10.20 5.73
C GLN A 39 4.20 -11.31 5.48
N GLY A 40 4.46 -12.15 4.47
CA GLY A 40 3.57 -13.24 4.06
C GLY A 40 2.50 -12.84 3.05
N TYR A 41 2.54 -11.60 2.55
CA TYR A 41 1.68 -11.08 1.50
C TYR A 41 2.52 -10.69 0.29
N GLY A 42 1.95 -10.77 -0.91
CA GLY A 42 2.60 -10.49 -2.19
C GLY A 42 1.60 -10.40 -3.33
N GLU A 43 2.11 -10.26 -4.54
CA GLU A 43 1.39 -10.25 -5.80
C GLU A 43 1.74 -11.48 -6.65
N ASN A 44 0.84 -11.88 -7.55
CA ASN A 44 0.93 -13.14 -8.30
C ASN A 44 2.28 -13.38 -8.99
N CYS A 45 2.85 -12.32 -9.56
CA CYS A 45 4.05 -12.38 -10.37
C CYS A 45 5.36 -12.33 -9.56
N ALA A 46 5.30 -12.16 -8.24
CA ALA A 46 6.47 -12.09 -7.37
C ALA A 46 6.76 -13.45 -6.71
N MET A 47 8.02 -13.63 -6.33
CA MET A 47 8.40 -14.74 -5.45
C MET A 47 7.88 -14.48 -4.03
N ASP A 48 7.52 -15.56 -3.33
CA ASP A 48 7.12 -15.51 -1.92
C ASP A 48 8.14 -14.73 -1.08
N GLY A 49 7.64 -13.72 -0.35
CA GLY A 49 8.47 -12.88 0.53
C GLY A 49 9.20 -11.73 -0.15
N GLU A 50 9.10 -11.58 -1.48
CA GLU A 50 9.70 -10.49 -2.26
C GLU A 50 8.67 -9.50 -2.82
N GLY A 51 7.39 -9.87 -2.84
CA GLY A 51 6.31 -9.04 -3.36
C GLY A 51 5.97 -7.80 -2.51
N TYR A 52 5.44 -6.77 -3.18
CA TYR A 52 4.93 -5.52 -2.59
C TYR A 52 3.51 -5.24 -3.11
N PRO A 53 2.47 -5.82 -2.48
CA PRO A 53 1.10 -5.80 -3.01
C PRO A 53 0.44 -4.42 -2.94
N ILE A 54 1.08 -3.41 -2.35
CA ILE A 54 0.53 -2.06 -2.18
C ILE A 54 1.57 -1.04 -2.65
N GLY A 55 1.19 -0.19 -3.60
CA GLY A 55 2.05 0.83 -4.18
C GLY A 55 1.39 2.20 -4.26
N VAL A 56 2.15 3.27 -4.11
CA VAL A 56 1.70 4.66 -4.31
C VAL A 56 2.67 5.36 -5.24
N GLU A 57 2.13 6.00 -6.27
CA GLU A 57 2.93 6.73 -7.25
C GLU A 57 2.18 7.89 -7.90
N ILE A 58 2.94 8.72 -8.62
CA ILE A 58 2.39 9.69 -9.57
C ILE A 58 2.54 9.11 -10.97
N TRP A 59 1.42 8.86 -11.64
CA TRP A 59 1.40 8.39 -13.03
C TRP A 59 0.55 9.33 -13.87
N GLN A 60 1.12 9.81 -14.99
CA GLN A 60 0.47 10.79 -15.87
C GLN A 60 -0.04 12.04 -15.12
N GLY A 61 0.71 12.50 -14.11
CA GLY A 61 0.39 13.69 -13.32
C GLY A 61 -0.68 13.51 -12.24
N LYS A 62 -1.14 12.28 -12.00
CA LYS A 62 -2.16 11.95 -11.00
C LYS A 62 -1.59 11.09 -9.88
N LEU A 63 -1.98 11.37 -8.64
CA LEU A 63 -1.68 10.49 -7.51
C LEU A 63 -2.59 9.26 -7.58
N ARG A 64 -2.00 8.06 -7.55
CA ARG A 64 -2.75 6.81 -7.55
C ARG A 64 -2.24 5.80 -6.51
N LEU A 65 -3.16 4.97 -6.03
CA LEU A 65 -2.88 3.78 -5.25
C LEU A 65 -2.97 2.55 -6.18
N ILE A 66 -2.00 1.67 -6.09
CA ILE A 66 -1.92 0.37 -6.75
C ILE A 66 -2.13 -0.69 -5.68
N LEU A 67 -3.08 -1.59 -5.90
CA LEU A 67 -3.43 -2.65 -4.96
C LEU A 67 -3.54 -3.99 -5.66
N PHE A 68 -2.73 -4.95 -5.23
CA PHE A 68 -2.89 -6.37 -5.52
C PHE A 68 -3.57 -7.02 -4.31
N ASP A 69 -4.89 -7.21 -4.36
CA ASP A 69 -5.69 -7.70 -3.24
C ASP A 69 -5.87 -9.23 -3.23
N ASP A 70 -5.70 -9.88 -4.38
CA ASP A 70 -5.73 -11.32 -4.54
C ASP A 70 -4.42 -11.84 -5.15
N ILE A 71 -3.71 -12.69 -4.43
CA ILE A 71 -2.47 -13.34 -4.88
C ILE A 71 -2.67 -14.17 -6.16
N ASN A 72 -3.91 -14.57 -6.47
CA ASN A 72 -4.25 -15.34 -7.65
C ASN A 72 -4.58 -14.46 -8.87
N SER A 73 -4.65 -13.14 -8.71
CA SER A 73 -4.87 -12.18 -9.79
C SER A 73 -3.57 -11.51 -10.20
N GLU A 74 -3.28 -11.49 -11.50
CA GLU A 74 -2.11 -10.80 -12.06
C GLU A 74 -2.33 -9.28 -12.14
N ASP A 75 -3.57 -8.85 -12.39
CA ASP A 75 -3.89 -7.44 -12.61
C ASP A 75 -4.15 -6.71 -11.29
N PRO A 76 -3.48 -5.57 -11.04
CA PRO A 76 -3.76 -4.74 -9.88
C PRO A 76 -5.02 -3.88 -10.07
N GLN A 77 -5.64 -3.54 -8.96
CA GLN A 77 -6.59 -2.45 -8.89
C GLN A 77 -5.86 -1.11 -8.81
N ILE A 78 -6.31 -0.14 -9.62
CA ILE A 78 -5.77 1.21 -9.61
C ILE A 78 -6.84 2.17 -9.10
N ILE A 79 -6.57 2.83 -7.99
CA ILE A 79 -7.46 3.82 -7.38
C ILE A 79 -6.89 5.21 -7.64
N ASP A 80 -7.62 6.03 -8.40
CA ASP A 80 -7.33 7.45 -8.62
C ASP A 80 -7.65 8.24 -7.34
N LEU A 81 -6.63 8.89 -6.76
CA LEU A 81 -6.75 9.64 -5.50
C LEU A 81 -6.98 11.13 -5.71
N GLU A 82 -7.23 11.60 -6.94
CA GLU A 82 -7.37 13.03 -7.23
C GLU A 82 -8.56 13.67 -6.51
N ASN A 83 -9.63 12.91 -6.26
CA ASN A 83 -10.78 13.38 -5.45
C ASN A 83 -10.49 13.39 -3.94
N ALA A 84 -9.39 12.78 -3.48
CA ALA A 84 -8.95 12.84 -2.09
C ALA A 84 -8.14 14.11 -1.78
N ARG A 85 -7.87 14.97 -2.78
CA ARG A 85 -7.27 16.28 -2.56
C ARG A 85 -8.14 17.09 -1.61
N GLU A 86 -7.52 17.76 -0.64
CA GLU A 86 -8.24 18.57 0.34
C GLU A 86 -9.12 19.65 -0.31
N ALA A 87 -8.72 20.17 -1.48
CA ALA A 87 -9.47 21.12 -2.27
C ALA A 87 -10.83 20.58 -2.80
N CYS A 88 -11.02 19.26 -2.82
CA CYS A 88 -12.29 18.62 -3.18
C CYS A 88 -13.27 18.52 -2.00
N ARG A 89 -12.86 18.93 -0.79
CA ARG A 89 -13.75 18.95 0.38
C ARG A 89 -14.90 19.92 0.12
N LEU A 90 -16.13 19.42 0.16
CA LEU A 90 -17.32 20.27 0.14
C LEU A 90 -17.43 20.99 1.49
N ASN A 91 -17.51 22.32 1.45
CA ASN A 91 -17.92 23.09 2.62
C ASN A 91 -19.43 22.87 2.79
N ASN A 92 -19.82 22.07 3.77
CA ASN A 92 -21.20 22.02 4.23
C ASN A 92 -21.38 23.14 5.25
N ASP A 93 -21.60 24.36 4.76
CA ASP A 93 -22.12 25.47 5.56
C ASP A 93 -23.65 25.35 5.72
#